data_AF-A0AB73ACU6-F1
#
_entry.id   AF-A0AB73ACU6-F1
#
_cell.length_a   1.000
_cell.length_b   1.000
_cell.length_c   1.000
_cell.angle_alpha   90.00
_cell.angle_beta   90.00
_cell.angle_gamma   90.00
#
_symmetry.space_group_name_H-M   'P 1'
#
loop_
_entity.id
_entity.type
_entity.pdbx_description
1 polymer ?
#
loop_
_entity_poly.entity_id
_entity_poly.type
_entity_poly.pdbx_seq_one_letter_code
_entity_poly.pdbx_strand_id
1 'polypeptide(L)'
;MGAELNQKLFSAADNLRSKMDASEYKNYLLGLIFYKYLSDRLLEQVVLLADESLEEYDTVSKQTMLYRELLSDEESKEDLIATIVDILGYAIAPEYLFNVLADQAKQAT
;
A
#
# COMPACT_ATOMS: atom_id res chain seq x y z
N MET A 1 16.10 -3.09 -27.94
CA MET A 1 15.63 -3.66 -26.65
C MET A 1 14.78 -2.72 -25.79
N GLY A 2 14.40 -1.50 -26.23
CA GLY A 2 13.45 -0.64 -25.49
C GLY A 2 12.01 -0.64 -26.02
N ALA A 3 11.80 -1.17 -27.23
CA ALA A 3 10.50 -1.13 -27.90
C ALA A 3 9.48 -2.13 -27.30
N GLU A 4 9.92 -3.33 -26.93
CA GLU A 4 9.04 -4.37 -26.39
C GLU A 4 8.45 -4.02 -25.02
N LEU A 5 9.23 -3.33 -24.16
CA LEU A 5 8.75 -2.91 -22.84
C LEU A 5 7.68 -1.82 -22.97
N ASN A 6 7.92 -0.83 -23.83
CA ASN A 6 6.94 0.20 -24.15
C ASN A 6 5.68 -0.41 -24.77
N GLN A 7 5.82 -1.39 -25.67
CA GLN A 7 4.66 -2.07 -26.26
C GLN A 7 3.83 -2.83 -25.21
N LYS A 8 4.48 -3.54 -24.27
CA LYS A 8 3.79 -4.23 -23.19
C LYS A 8 3.06 -3.27 -22.25
N LEU A 9 3.68 -2.15 -21.90
CA LEU A 9 3.06 -1.09 -21.09
C LEU A 9 1.87 -0.47 -21.82
N PHE A 10 2.01 -0.20 -23.13
CA PHE A 10 0.95 0.38 -23.95
C PHE A 10 -0.24 -0.57 -24.13
N SER A 11 0.03 -1.86 -24.38
CA SER A 11 -1.00 -2.88 -24.51
C SER A 11 -1.74 -3.16 -23.19
N ALA A 12 -1.05 -3.08 -22.05
CA ALA A 12 -1.70 -3.17 -20.74
C ALA A 12 -2.62 -1.97 -20.49
N ALA A 13 -2.18 -0.76 -20.85
CA ALA A 13 -2.98 0.46 -20.74
C ALA A 13 -4.18 0.48 -21.71
N ASP A 14 -4.02 -0.03 -22.94
CA ASP A 14 -5.10 -0.03 -23.95
C ASP A 14 -6.23 -1.01 -23.58
N ASN A 15 -5.89 -2.15 -22.95
CA ASN A 15 -6.90 -3.08 -22.41
C ASN A 15 -7.73 -2.46 -21.28
N LEU A 16 -7.15 -1.57 -20.46
CA LEU A 16 -7.87 -0.83 -19.41
C LEU A 16 -8.72 0.32 -19.98
N ARG A 17 -8.30 0.94 -21.09
CA ARG A 17 -8.98 2.08 -21.75
C ARG A 17 -10.26 1.69 -22.49
N SER A 18 -10.40 0.43 -22.90
CA SER A 18 -11.55 -0.05 -23.69
C SER A 18 -12.92 0.04 -22.97
N LYS A 19 -12.95 0.34 -21.67
CA LYS A 19 -14.19 0.38 -20.86
C LYS A 19 -14.46 1.67 -20.08
N MET A 20 -13.62 2.72 -20.19
CA MET A 20 -13.72 3.90 -19.33
C MET A 20 -13.23 5.17 -20.03
N ASP A 21 -13.82 6.34 -19.74
CA ASP A 21 -13.33 7.61 -20.31
C ASP A 21 -11.86 7.83 -19.87
N ALA A 22 -11.02 8.37 -20.75
CA ALA A 22 -9.60 8.55 -20.45
C ALA A 22 -9.37 9.45 -19.21
N SER A 23 -10.31 10.37 -18.94
CA SER A 23 -10.31 11.21 -17.75
C SER A 23 -10.61 10.42 -16.48
N GLU A 24 -11.54 9.46 -16.56
CA GLU A 24 -11.87 8.55 -15.46
C GLU A 24 -10.67 7.66 -15.15
N TYR A 25 -10.06 7.02 -16.16
CA TYR A 25 -8.90 6.15 -15.97
C TYR A 25 -7.74 6.86 -15.26
N LYS A 26 -7.46 8.11 -15.65
CA LYS A 26 -6.45 8.95 -14.99
C LYS A 26 -6.79 9.22 -13.52
N ASN A 27 -8.06 9.51 -13.21
CA ASN A 27 -8.50 9.77 -11.84
C ASN A 27 -8.39 8.51 -10.97
N TYR A 28 -8.77 7.34 -11.48
CA TYR A 28 -8.60 6.07 -10.77
C TYR A 28 -7.13 5.71 -10.54
N LEU A 29 -6.30 5.87 -11.57
CA LEU A 29 -4.86 5.62 -11.45
C LEU A 29 -4.22 6.53 -10.40
N LEU A 30 -4.55 7.82 -10.41
CA LEU A 30 -4.03 8.78 -9.44
C LEU A 30 -4.48 8.43 -8.01
N GLY A 31 -5.75 8.03 -7.83
CA GLY A 31 -6.27 7.56 -6.56
C GLY A 31 -5.53 6.32 -6.04
N LEU A 32 -5.25 5.34 -6.91
CA LEU A 32 -4.51 4.14 -6.54
C LEU A 32 -3.04 4.43 -6.18
N ILE A 33 -2.36 5.31 -6.92
CA ILE A 33 -0.99 5.73 -6.61
C ILE A 33 -0.96 6.46 -5.27
N PHE A 34 -1.91 7.36 -5.03
CA PHE A 34 -2.04 8.07 -3.76
C PHE A 34 -2.31 7.10 -2.60
N TYR A 35 -3.20 6.14 -2.79
CA TYR A 35 -3.49 5.13 -1.78
C TYR A 35 -2.29 4.24 -1.47
N LYS A 36 -1.54 3.80 -2.50
CA LYS A 36 -0.27 3.10 -2.32
C LYS A 36 0.71 3.93 -1.49
N TYR A 37 0.86 5.22 -1.82
CA TYR A 37 1.74 6.12 -1.08
C TYR A 37 1.34 6.24 0.40
N LEU A 38 0.05 6.40 0.71
CA LEU A 38 -0.41 6.45 2.09
C LEU A 38 -0.13 5.15 2.85
N SER A 39 -0.36 4.01 2.20
CA SER A 39 -0.11 2.68 2.75
C SER A 39 1.37 2.44 3.04
N ASP A 40 2.25 2.75 2.09
CA ASP A 40 3.70 2.58 2.25
C ASP A 40 4.23 3.49 3.36
N ARG A 41 3.81 4.76 3.38
CA ARG A 41 4.23 5.72 4.42
C ARG A 41 3.79 5.30 5.81
N LEU A 42 2.58 4.74 5.95
CA LEU A 42 2.12 4.20 7.23
C LEU A 42 3.01 3.06 7.68
N LEU A 43 3.33 2.12 6.80
CA LEU A 43 4.20 0.98 7.11
C LEU A 43 5.61 1.41 7.50
N GLU A 44 6.19 2.39 6.82
CA GLU A 44 7.46 2.99 7.21
C GLU A 44 7.40 3.62 8.61
N GLN A 45 6.32 4.36 8.93
CA GLN A 45 6.16 4.93 10.28
C GLN A 45 6.01 3.85 11.34
N VAL A 46 5.30 2.76 11.06
CA VAL A 46 5.16 1.64 12.01
C VAL A 46 6.53 1.05 12.37
N VAL A 47 7.40 0.84 11.38
CA VAL A 47 8.78 0.37 11.64
C VAL A 47 9.53 1.35 12.54
N LEU A 48 9.44 2.66 12.26
CA LEU A 48 10.10 3.68 13.06
C LEU A 48 9.55 3.76 14.50
N LEU A 49 8.24 3.59 14.68
CA LEU A 49 7.60 3.59 16.01
C LEU A 49 7.94 2.34 16.83
N ALA A 50 8.23 1.24 16.17
CA ALA A 50 8.72 0.02 16.81
C ALA A 50 10.21 0.10 17.21
N ASP A 51 10.88 1.23 16.92
CA ASP A 51 12.32 1.41 17.09
C ASP A 51 13.16 0.40 16.27
N GLU A 52 12.57 -0.06 15.15
CA GLU A 52 13.15 -1.04 14.24
C GLU A 52 13.82 -0.35 13.03
N SER A 53 14.74 -1.07 12.37
CA SER A 53 15.43 -0.55 11.19
C SER A 53 14.66 -0.80 9.90
N LEU A 54 14.53 0.23 9.05
CA LEU A 54 14.04 0.08 7.68
C LEU A 54 14.95 -0.80 6.80
N GLU A 55 16.20 -1.03 7.20
CA GLU A 55 17.10 -1.98 6.53
C GLU A 55 16.73 -3.43 6.86
N GLU A 56 16.24 -3.70 8.07
CA GLU A 56 15.75 -5.02 8.48
C GLU A 56 14.35 -5.28 7.90
N TYR A 57 13.50 -4.26 7.95
CA TYR A 57 12.16 -4.23 7.38
C TYR A 57 12.14 -3.58 5.98
N ASP A 58 13.03 -4.05 5.12
CA ASP A 58 13.28 -3.57 3.75
C ASP A 58 12.16 -3.86 2.74
N THR A 59 11.17 -4.65 3.12
CA THR A 59 10.06 -5.06 2.24
C THR A 59 8.72 -4.77 2.88
N VAL A 60 7.77 -4.34 2.05
CA VAL A 60 6.38 -4.04 2.47
C VAL A 60 5.73 -5.23 3.19
N SER A 61 6.06 -6.46 2.79
CA SER A 61 5.57 -7.67 3.44
C SER A 61 6.06 -7.82 4.88
N LYS A 62 7.36 -7.57 5.15
CA LYS A 62 7.90 -7.59 6.51
C LYS A 62 7.27 -6.50 7.37
N GLN A 63 7.19 -5.29 6.84
CA GLN A 63 6.56 -4.15 7.53
C GLN A 63 5.10 -4.44 7.88
N THR A 64 4.36 -5.09 6.97
CA THR A 64 2.97 -5.50 7.20
C THR A 64 2.85 -6.55 8.30
N MET A 65 3.79 -7.50 8.37
CA MET A 65 3.81 -8.51 9.43
C MET A 65 4.07 -7.88 10.80
N LEU A 66 5.06 -6.99 10.90
CA LEU A 66 5.32 -6.20 12.11
C LEU A 66 4.08 -5.43 12.54
N TYR A 67 3.43 -4.72 11.62
CA TYR A 67 2.23 -3.95 11.96
C TYR A 67 1.10 -4.82 12.53
N ARG A 68 0.90 -6.02 11.99
CA ARG A 68 -0.09 -6.98 12.51
C ARG A 68 0.28 -7.52 13.88
N GLU A 69 1.57 -7.78 14.10
CA GLU A 69 2.08 -8.24 15.40
C GLU A 69 1.86 -7.17 16.47
N LEU A 70 2.22 -5.93 16.20
CA LEU A 70 2.02 -4.81 17.13
C LEU A 70 0.55 -4.56 17.45
N LEU A 71 -0.35 -4.78 16.49
CA LEU A 71 -1.80 -4.66 16.70
C LEU A 71 -2.45 -5.88 17.35
N SER A 72 -1.73 -7.00 17.50
CA SER A 72 -2.26 -8.21 18.14
C SER A 72 -2.36 -8.09 19.66
N ASP A 73 -1.62 -7.13 20.25
CA ASP A 73 -1.71 -6.78 21.65
C ASP A 73 -2.88 -5.82 21.89
N GLU A 74 -3.96 -6.35 22.48
CA GLU A 74 -5.20 -5.61 22.76
C GLU A 74 -5.00 -4.46 23.75
N GLU A 75 -3.95 -4.49 24.58
CA GLU A 75 -3.67 -3.43 25.56
C GLU A 75 -3.02 -2.20 24.90
N SER A 76 -2.16 -2.41 23.90
CA SER A 76 -1.34 -1.34 23.30
C SER A 76 -1.80 -0.92 21.90
N LYS A 77 -2.69 -1.67 21.24
CA LYS A 77 -3.17 -1.36 19.89
C LYS A 77 -3.82 0.03 19.76
N GLU A 78 -4.57 0.47 20.78
CA GLU A 78 -5.28 1.76 20.75
C GLU A 78 -4.29 2.92 20.80
N ASP A 79 -3.28 2.82 21.66
CA ASP A 79 -2.21 3.82 21.81
C ASP A 79 -1.34 3.89 20.55
N LEU A 80 -1.04 2.74 19.93
CA LEU A 80 -0.31 2.70 18.67
C LEU A 80 -1.11 3.39 17.55
N ILE A 81 -2.40 3.08 17.41
CA ILE A 81 -3.26 3.71 16.40
C ILE A 81 -3.37 5.21 16.66
N ALA A 82 -3.56 5.64 17.91
CA ALA A 82 -3.60 7.04 18.27
C ALA A 82 -2.30 7.77 17.88
N THR A 83 -1.15 7.17 18.18
CA THR A 83 0.16 7.72 17.81
C THR A 83 0.34 7.83 16.29
N ILE A 84 -0.08 6.81 15.53
CA ILE A 84 -0.06 6.84 14.07
C ILE A 84 -0.95 7.96 13.53
N VAL A 85 -2.16 8.11 14.08
CA VAL A 85 -3.10 9.18 13.68
C VAL A 85 -2.55 10.56 14.03
N ASP A 86 -1.89 10.72 15.17
CA ASP A 86 -1.29 12.01 15.56
C ASP A 86 -0.13 12.41 14.63
N ILE A 87 0.66 11.45 14.16
CA ILE A 87 1.81 11.72 13.28
C ILE A 87 1.39 11.88 11.82
N LEU A 88 0.52 11.00 11.31
CA LEU A 88 0.17 10.93 9.90
C LEU A 88 -1.17 11.57 9.56
N GLY A 89 -2.06 11.77 10.54
CA GLY A 89 -3.43 12.24 10.34
C GLY A 89 -4.41 11.16 9.85
N TYR A 90 -3.96 9.90 9.73
CA TYR A 90 -4.76 8.77 9.29
C TYR A 90 -4.17 7.45 9.79
N ALA A 91 -5.00 6.41 9.87
CA ALA A 91 -4.57 5.03 10.06
C ALA A 91 -5.34 4.12 9.11
N ILE A 92 -4.66 3.11 8.55
CA ILE A 92 -5.24 2.12 7.64
C ILE A 92 -5.15 0.77 8.33
N ALA A 93 -6.27 0.07 8.48
CA ALA A 93 -6.26 -1.26 9.08
C ALA A 93 -5.41 -2.24 8.23
N PRO A 94 -4.71 -3.20 8.85
CA PRO A 94 -3.81 -4.12 8.13
C PRO A 94 -4.44 -4.88 6.96
N GLU A 95 -5.73 -5.18 7.03
CA GLU A 95 -6.51 -5.84 5.97
C GLU A 95 -6.74 -4.97 4.74
N TYR A 96 -6.65 -3.65 4.88
CA TYR A 96 -6.90 -2.69 3.80
C TYR A 96 -5.63 -2.09 3.21
N LEU A 97 -4.44 -2.46 3.70
CA LEU A 97 -3.17 -1.99 3.12
C LEU A 97 -3.07 -2.33 1.62
N PHE A 98 -2.40 -1.47 0.87
CA PHE A 98 -2.32 -1.60 -0.60
C PHE A 98 -1.75 -2.95 -1.04
N ASN A 99 -0.67 -3.43 -0.42
CA ASN A 99 -0.07 -4.71 -0.74
C ASN A 99 -1.02 -5.88 -0.45
N VAL A 100 -1.78 -5.82 0.65
CA VAL A 100 -2.73 -6.86 1.04
C VAL A 100 -3.88 -6.95 0.05
N LEU A 101 -4.47 -5.80 -0.31
CA LEU A 101 -5.54 -5.74 -1.31
C LEU A 101 -5.02 -6.16 -2.70
N ALA A 102 -3.80 -5.75 -3.07
CA ALA A 102 -3.20 -6.12 -4.34
C ALA A 102 -2.95 -7.63 -4.44
N ASP A 103 -2.53 -8.27 -3.35
CA ASP A 103 -2.29 -9.72 -3.31
C ASP A 103 -3.59 -10.52 -3.30
N GLN A 104 -4.63 -10.04 -2.59
CA GLN A 104 -5.99 -10.61 -2.69
C GLN A 104 -6.54 -10.55 -4.12
N ALA A 105 -6.37 -9.41 -4.81
CA ALA A 105 -6.84 -9.24 -6.18
C ALA A 105 -6.13 -10.21 -7.16
N LYS A 106 -4.85 -10.49 -6.97
CA LYS A 106 -4.10 -11.47 -7.77
C LYS A 106 -4.61 -12.90 -7.57
N GLN A 107 -5.04 -13.27 -6.36
CA GLN A 107 -5.52 -14.61 -6.05
C GLN A 107 -6.94 -14.89 -6.56
N ALA A 108 -7.73 -13.83 -6.82
CA ALA A 108 -9.08 -13.92 -7.36
C ALA A 108 -9.14 -14.04 -8.90
N THR A 109 -7.98 -14.11 -9.57
CA THR A 109 -7.84 -14.26 -11.03
C THR A 109 -7.18 -15.61 -11.35
#